data_AF-A0A933XRU7-F1
#
_entry.id   AF-A0A933XRU7-F1
#
_cell.length_a   1.000
_cell.length_b   1.000
_cell.length_c   1.000
_cell.angle_alpha   90.00
_cell.angle_beta   90.00
_cell.angle_gamma   90.00
#
_symmetry.space_group_name_H-M   'P 1'
#
loop_
_entity.id
_entity.type
_entity.pdbx_description
1 polymer ?
#
loop_
_entity_poly.entity_id
_entity_poly.type
_entity_poly.pdbx_seq_one_letter_code
_entity_poly.pdbx_strand_id
1 'polypeptide(L)'
;MPSRLTLLKLAENLIRESRAPFSAEEFVSRVQERWRRKIAESTLAELKKKLSGHDHLIEINANDYLSCQAVLEKIVSLPLAVALEKLEIENAIFIPGHRLVPFISGGLAEGQLRFLGPDGKEIPRKKKKFALEDVIDFYRYSGDRYFPDQITVNEWMPGKSSVSLNVWDIGELSRALGRRRLGGFKVRLLDYERGEFRIEEYPAGERREDRLRKRALHVALEEVLARLCAEEDFGSLGLEKQLLRAFYHLDETVLNVSSFSLLEFLDSLKNLTAASFEDEGPRFAPAEAPGAAPFAWEPVSQTPTGRNGSLDDILEDIGFPFNAAEFAAILNATLDSERYKTAATLDLLFGGKNDRFVNQRQRNAFYRLLRKLLLKLYYEKKDNESRLVADLREKAVTVKLGLIEILRFLETRDIILADLPAEVLDQIVDLDRFCAEILPKFESRNAPPELKTIRDIRLALKFILPNLARLREDVYCRLGVD
;
A
#
# COMPACT_ATOMS: atom_id res chain seq x y z
N MET A 1 -46.27 -17.15 3.24
CA MET A 1 -47.08 -15.90 3.32
C MET A 1 -46.22 -14.75 2.80
N PRO A 2 -46.67 -13.92 1.85
CA PRO A 2 -45.86 -12.82 1.35
C PRO A 2 -45.63 -11.81 2.48
N SER A 3 -44.37 -11.46 2.73
CA SER A 3 -43.99 -10.49 3.76
C SER A 3 -44.75 -9.18 3.54
N ARG A 4 -45.41 -8.65 4.58
CA ARG A 4 -46.08 -7.34 4.56
C ARG A 4 -45.10 -6.29 4.01
N LEU A 5 -45.44 -5.62 2.90
CA LEU A 5 -44.60 -4.58 2.31
C LEU A 5 -44.52 -3.41 3.29
N THR A 6 -43.34 -3.15 3.84
CA THR A 6 -43.08 -1.97 4.67
C THR A 6 -42.68 -0.80 3.78
N LEU A 7 -42.84 0.43 4.28
CA LEU A 7 -42.43 1.64 3.55
C LEU A 7 -40.93 1.60 3.20
N LEU A 8 -40.10 1.13 4.14
CA LEU A 8 -38.66 0.94 3.92
C LEU A 8 -38.39 -0.09 2.82
N LYS A 9 -39.09 -1.24 2.83
CA LYS A 9 -38.92 -2.27 1.80
C LYS A 9 -39.36 -1.79 0.42
N LEU A 10 -40.40 -0.96 0.35
CA LEU A 10 -40.82 -0.31 -0.89
C LEU A 10 -39.74 0.67 -1.40
N ALA A 11 -39.19 1.50 -0.52
CA ALA A 11 -38.11 2.44 -0.83
C ALA A 11 -36.87 1.72 -1.36
N GLU A 12 -36.43 0.65 -0.69
CA GLU A 12 -35.32 -0.21 -1.12
C GLU A 12 -35.56 -0.83 -2.50
N ASN A 13 -36.76 -1.38 -2.74
CA ASN A 13 -37.10 -1.96 -4.04
C ASN A 13 -37.05 -0.90 -5.16
N LEU A 14 -37.53 0.32 -4.88
CA LEU A 14 -37.47 1.43 -5.84
C LEU A 14 -36.03 1.84 -6.19
N ILE A 15 -35.11 1.80 -5.22
CA ILE A 15 -33.69 2.06 -5.45
C ILE A 15 -33.09 0.99 -6.37
N ARG A 16 -33.36 -0.30 -6.08
CA ARG A 16 -32.85 -1.43 -6.87
C ARG A 16 -33.42 -1.50 -8.29
N GLU A 17 -34.70 -1.15 -8.45
CA GLU A 17 -35.37 -1.09 -9.75
C GLU A 17 -34.91 0.11 -10.59
N SER A 18 -34.25 1.11 -10.00
CA SER A 18 -33.85 2.31 -10.72
C SER A 18 -32.74 2.02 -11.72
N ARG A 19 -32.93 2.51 -12.96
CA ARG A 19 -32.01 2.37 -14.09
C ARG A 19 -31.60 3.70 -14.71
N ALA A 20 -32.23 4.79 -14.29
CA ALA A 20 -31.97 6.13 -14.79
C ALA A 20 -31.71 7.07 -13.60
N PRO A 21 -30.97 8.17 -13.81
CA PRO A 21 -30.81 9.19 -12.78
C PRO A 21 -32.16 9.71 -12.29
N PHE A 22 -32.26 9.99 -11.00
CA PHE A 22 -33.46 10.54 -10.37
C PHE A 22 -33.10 11.48 -9.23
N SER A 23 -33.91 12.51 -9.01
CA SER A 23 -33.73 13.43 -7.87
C SER A 23 -34.39 12.90 -6.60
N ALA A 24 -34.00 13.40 -5.43
CA ALA A 24 -34.65 13.05 -4.16
C ALA A 24 -36.17 13.38 -4.16
N GLU A 25 -36.60 14.41 -4.90
CA GLU A 25 -38.01 14.77 -5.03
C GLU A 25 -38.79 13.77 -5.89
N GLU A 26 -38.19 13.33 -7.01
CA GLU A 26 -38.76 12.27 -7.84
C GLU A 26 -38.88 10.95 -7.08
N PHE A 27 -37.87 10.62 -6.28
CA PHE A 27 -37.90 9.43 -5.43
C PHE A 27 -39.07 9.45 -4.46
N VAL A 28 -39.23 10.55 -3.71
CA VAL A 28 -40.34 10.69 -2.76
C VAL A 28 -41.68 10.66 -3.46
N SER A 29 -41.81 11.30 -4.62
CA SER A 29 -43.03 11.27 -5.41
C SER A 29 -43.41 9.84 -5.81
N ARG A 30 -42.44 9.02 -6.27
CA ARG A 30 -42.65 7.59 -6.60
C ARG A 30 -43.02 6.76 -5.38
N VAL A 31 -42.40 7.02 -4.23
CA VAL A 31 -42.74 6.35 -2.96
C VAL A 31 -44.18 6.66 -2.56
N GLN A 32 -44.59 7.93 -2.63
CA GLN A 32 -45.96 8.35 -2.29
C GLN A 32 -47.00 7.73 -3.24
N GLU A 33 -46.72 7.71 -4.54
CA GLU A 33 -47.59 7.11 -5.57
C GLU A 33 -47.81 5.60 -5.32
N ARG A 34 -46.74 4.85 -5.01
CA ARG A 34 -46.82 3.41 -4.77
C ARG A 34 -47.37 3.05 -3.38
N TRP A 35 -47.11 3.84 -2.35
CA TRP A 35 -47.56 3.56 -0.97
C TRP A 35 -49.07 3.79 -0.77
N ARG A 36 -49.67 4.72 -1.53
CA ARG A 36 -51.13 5.02 -1.55
C ARG A 36 -51.74 5.33 -0.17
N ARG A 37 -50.92 5.74 0.81
CA ARG A 37 -51.34 6.19 2.15
C ARG A 37 -50.59 7.48 2.49
N LYS A 38 -51.17 8.31 3.35
CA LYS A 38 -50.51 9.53 3.84
C LYS A 38 -49.24 9.17 4.60
N ILE A 39 -48.12 9.77 4.22
CA ILE A 39 -46.82 9.64 4.89
C ILE A 39 -46.54 10.98 5.58
N ALA A 40 -46.00 10.94 6.81
CA ALA A 40 -45.60 12.16 7.51
C ALA A 40 -44.43 12.84 6.79
N GLU A 41 -44.42 14.17 6.74
CA GLU A 41 -43.34 14.93 6.09
C GLU A 41 -41.96 14.63 6.71
N SER A 42 -41.90 14.43 8.03
CA SER A 42 -40.67 14.02 8.71
C SER A 42 -40.11 12.69 8.21
N THR A 43 -40.99 11.71 7.92
CA THR A 43 -40.58 10.42 7.36
C THR A 43 -40.09 10.55 5.92
N LEU A 44 -40.69 11.44 5.13
CA LEU A 44 -40.22 11.72 3.77
C LEU A 44 -38.87 12.43 3.78
N ALA A 45 -38.65 13.38 4.69
CA ALA A 45 -37.37 14.02 4.88
C ALA A 45 -36.29 13.01 5.31
N GLU A 46 -36.62 12.05 6.18
CA GLU A 46 -35.72 10.97 6.57
C GLU A 46 -35.38 10.05 5.39
N LEU A 47 -36.35 9.71 4.53
CA LEU A 47 -36.11 8.91 3.32
C LEU A 47 -35.18 9.62 2.35
N LYS A 48 -35.34 10.93 2.14
CA LYS A 48 -34.42 11.72 1.32
C LYS A 48 -33.00 11.70 1.90
N LYS A 49 -32.88 11.94 3.20
CA LYS A 49 -31.58 11.93 3.88
C LYS A 49 -30.85 10.59 3.78
N LYS A 50 -31.59 9.47 3.69
CA LYS A 50 -31.02 8.12 3.51
C LYS A 50 -30.51 7.84 2.10
N LEU A 51 -30.84 8.65 1.10
CA LEU A 51 -30.29 8.49 -0.26
C LEU A 51 -28.80 8.82 -0.28
N SER A 52 -28.43 9.93 0.37
CA SER A 52 -27.03 10.30 0.59
C SER A 52 -26.34 9.23 1.44
N GLY A 53 -25.30 8.60 0.87
CA GLY A 53 -24.55 7.53 1.51
C GLY A 53 -25.12 6.12 1.32
N HIS A 54 -26.27 5.93 0.66
CA HIS A 54 -26.85 4.60 0.44
C HIS A 54 -25.92 3.66 -0.33
N ASP A 55 -25.80 2.40 0.09
CA ASP A 55 -24.82 1.44 -0.46
C ASP A 55 -25.00 1.10 -1.95
N HIS A 56 -26.21 1.30 -2.49
CA HIS A 56 -26.57 0.94 -3.86
C HIS A 56 -26.73 2.16 -4.76
N LEU A 57 -26.43 3.36 -4.26
CA LEU A 57 -26.55 4.61 -4.99
C LEU A 57 -25.20 5.33 -5.05
N ILE A 58 -24.98 5.97 -6.19
CA ILE A 58 -24.01 7.04 -6.37
C ILE A 58 -24.77 8.35 -6.52
N GLU A 59 -24.22 9.41 -5.94
CA GLU A 59 -24.66 10.78 -6.20
C GLU A 59 -23.92 11.29 -7.45
N ILE A 60 -24.66 11.82 -8.43
CA ILE A 60 -24.10 12.27 -9.72
C ILE A 60 -23.97 13.78 -9.76
N ASN A 61 -24.97 14.49 -9.26
CA ASN A 61 -25.01 15.94 -9.09
C ASN A 61 -25.66 16.22 -7.73
N ALA A 62 -25.57 17.45 -7.23
CA ALA A 62 -26.23 17.86 -6.00
C ALA A 62 -27.71 17.42 -5.99
N ASN A 63 -28.04 16.42 -5.18
CA ASN A 63 -29.39 15.84 -5.00
C ASN A 63 -29.91 14.91 -6.12
N ASP A 64 -29.07 14.52 -7.09
CA ASP A 64 -29.38 13.53 -8.13
C ASP A 64 -28.62 12.22 -7.88
N TYR A 65 -29.34 11.10 -7.96
CA TYR A 65 -28.83 9.78 -7.64
C TYR A 65 -28.98 8.80 -8.80
N LEU A 66 -28.08 7.83 -8.88
CA LEU A 66 -28.15 6.70 -9.80
C LEU A 66 -27.76 5.42 -9.08
N SER A 67 -28.38 4.30 -9.48
CA SER A 67 -28.01 3.00 -8.92
C SER A 67 -26.63 2.55 -9.39
N CYS A 68 -25.86 1.94 -8.49
CA CYS A 68 -24.58 1.31 -8.84
C CYS A 68 -24.78 0.29 -9.97
N GLN A 69 -25.91 -0.43 -9.96
CA GLN A 69 -26.26 -1.39 -11.01
C GLN A 69 -26.38 -0.75 -12.39
N ALA A 70 -26.98 0.44 -12.52
CA ALA A 70 -27.10 1.12 -13.81
C ALA A 70 -25.72 1.51 -14.38
N VAL A 71 -24.79 1.95 -13.53
CA VAL A 71 -23.40 2.21 -13.94
C VAL A 71 -22.72 0.92 -14.39
N LEU A 72 -22.90 -0.16 -13.63
CA LEU A 72 -22.31 -1.45 -13.93
C LEU A 72 -22.85 -2.06 -15.23
N GLU A 73 -24.12 -1.83 -15.56
CA GLU A 73 -24.69 -2.22 -16.86
C GLU A 73 -24.00 -1.50 -18.03
N LYS A 74 -23.61 -0.22 -17.86
CA LYS A 74 -22.82 0.52 -18.85
C LYS A 74 -21.41 -0.06 -19.04
N ILE A 75 -20.79 -0.54 -17.96
CA ILE A 75 -19.44 -1.11 -17.99
C ILE A 75 -19.42 -2.65 -17.97
N VAL A 76 -20.55 -3.32 -18.22
CA VAL A 76 -20.67 -4.79 -18.06
C VAL A 76 -19.76 -5.56 -19.03
N SER A 77 -19.43 -4.96 -20.17
CA SER A 77 -18.52 -5.53 -21.15
C SER A 77 -17.06 -5.47 -20.74
N LEU A 78 -16.72 -4.72 -19.67
CA LEU A 78 -15.37 -4.51 -19.17
C LEU A 78 -15.01 -5.58 -18.13
N PRO A 79 -14.26 -6.63 -18.48
CA PRO A 79 -13.81 -7.61 -17.51
C PRO A 79 -12.67 -7.04 -16.66
N LEU A 80 -12.53 -7.57 -15.45
CA LEU A 80 -11.42 -7.28 -14.56
C LEU A 80 -10.22 -8.17 -14.87
N ALA A 81 -9.03 -7.59 -14.98
CA ALA A 81 -7.79 -8.35 -15.09
C ALA A 81 -7.24 -8.65 -13.69
N VAL A 82 -7.06 -9.94 -13.42
CA VAL A 82 -6.48 -10.43 -12.17
C VAL A 82 -5.14 -11.09 -12.49
N ALA A 83 -4.05 -10.52 -11.98
CA ALA A 83 -2.76 -11.19 -11.89
C ALA A 83 -2.72 -12.02 -10.61
N LEU A 84 -2.33 -13.29 -10.71
CA LEU A 84 -2.18 -14.17 -9.55
C LEU A 84 -0.79 -13.99 -8.93
N GLU A 85 -0.76 -13.94 -7.61
CA GLU A 85 0.49 -13.83 -6.86
C GLU A 85 1.11 -15.20 -6.57
N LYS A 86 2.37 -15.20 -6.12
CA LYS A 86 3.12 -16.41 -5.80
C LYS A 86 2.36 -17.32 -4.82
N LEU A 87 1.80 -16.75 -3.75
CA LEU A 87 1.01 -17.46 -2.76
C LEU A 87 -0.19 -18.20 -3.39
N GLU A 88 -0.91 -17.51 -4.28
CA GLU A 88 -2.10 -18.03 -4.97
C GLU A 88 -1.75 -19.15 -5.94
N ILE A 89 -0.66 -18.97 -6.70
CA ILE A 89 -0.17 -19.96 -7.65
C ILE A 89 0.30 -21.23 -6.94
N GLU A 90 1.09 -21.10 -5.87
CA GLU A 90 1.64 -22.23 -5.12
C GLU A 90 0.54 -23.04 -4.43
N ASN A 91 -0.48 -22.36 -3.92
CA ASN A 91 -1.58 -23.01 -3.21
C ASN A 91 -2.78 -23.37 -4.09
N ALA A 92 -2.74 -23.01 -5.39
CA ALA A 92 -3.85 -23.13 -6.33
C ALA A 92 -5.16 -22.53 -5.80
N ILE A 93 -5.06 -21.33 -5.21
CA ILE A 93 -6.19 -20.59 -4.66
C ILE A 93 -6.32 -19.22 -5.31
N PHE A 94 -7.50 -18.62 -5.22
CA PHE A 94 -7.76 -17.23 -5.58
C PHE A 94 -8.36 -16.48 -4.39
N ILE A 95 -7.81 -15.29 -4.13
CA ILE A 95 -8.21 -14.36 -3.06
C ILE A 95 -8.74 -13.07 -3.73
N PRO A 96 -10.05 -12.81 -3.79
CA PRO A 96 -10.58 -11.67 -4.54
C PRO A 96 -10.08 -10.30 -4.04
N GLY A 97 -10.30 -9.98 -2.76
CA GLY A 97 -9.86 -8.71 -2.17
C GLY A 97 -10.26 -7.47 -2.98
N HIS A 98 -9.38 -6.46 -3.01
CA HIS A 98 -9.62 -5.19 -3.71
C HIS A 98 -9.62 -5.34 -5.25
N ARG A 99 -9.18 -6.48 -5.79
CA ARG A 99 -9.07 -6.69 -7.25
C ARG A 99 -10.43 -6.76 -7.94
N LEU A 100 -11.51 -6.89 -7.17
CA LEU A 100 -12.88 -6.81 -7.68
C LEU A 100 -13.51 -5.43 -7.62
N VAL A 101 -12.87 -4.44 -7.00
CA VAL A 101 -13.43 -3.08 -6.90
C VAL A 101 -13.42 -2.43 -8.30
N PRO A 102 -14.52 -1.76 -8.74
CA PRO A 102 -15.74 -1.47 -7.99
C PRO A 102 -16.93 -2.42 -8.26
N PHE A 103 -16.69 -3.63 -8.76
CA PHE A 103 -17.72 -4.58 -9.16
C PHE A 103 -18.29 -5.42 -8.00
N ILE A 104 -17.89 -5.15 -6.75
CA ILE A 104 -18.44 -5.80 -5.56
C ILE A 104 -19.63 -4.99 -5.05
N SER A 105 -20.71 -5.66 -4.64
CA SER A 105 -21.88 -4.99 -4.07
C SER A 105 -21.66 -4.65 -2.60
N GLY A 106 -21.91 -3.39 -2.22
CA GLY A 106 -21.84 -2.91 -0.83
C GLY A 106 -22.75 -3.64 0.16
N GLY A 107 -23.70 -4.43 -0.34
CA GLY A 107 -24.60 -5.27 0.47
C GLY A 107 -24.17 -6.73 0.63
N LEU A 108 -23.05 -7.16 0.04
CA LEU A 108 -22.56 -8.54 0.10
C LEU A 108 -21.20 -8.64 0.79
N ALA A 109 -21.09 -9.57 1.74
CA ALA A 109 -19.80 -9.98 2.26
C ALA A 109 -19.03 -10.79 1.22
N GLU A 110 -17.69 -10.76 1.24
CA GLU A 110 -16.85 -11.51 0.30
C GLU A 110 -17.18 -13.02 0.31
N GLY A 111 -17.51 -13.57 1.49
CA GLY A 111 -17.95 -14.96 1.63
C GLY A 111 -19.28 -15.30 0.95
N GLN A 112 -20.01 -14.34 0.39
CA GLN A 112 -21.26 -14.56 -0.35
C GLN A 112 -21.02 -14.58 -1.88
N LEU A 113 -19.82 -14.19 -2.33
CA LEU A 113 -19.48 -14.17 -3.75
C LEU A 113 -19.44 -15.58 -4.34
N ARG A 114 -19.76 -15.66 -5.63
CA ARG A 114 -19.75 -16.90 -6.42
C ARG A 114 -18.93 -16.69 -7.69
N PHE A 115 -18.00 -17.59 -7.95
CA PHE A 115 -17.20 -17.57 -9.17
C PHE A 115 -17.50 -18.82 -9.98
N LEU A 116 -17.81 -18.62 -11.25
CA LEU A 116 -18.03 -19.68 -12.23
C LEU A 116 -16.77 -19.83 -13.08
N GLY A 117 -16.35 -21.07 -13.33
CA GLY A 117 -15.31 -21.37 -14.30
C GLY A 117 -15.77 -21.11 -15.75
N PRO A 118 -14.86 -21.27 -16.73
CA PRO A 118 -15.20 -21.15 -18.15
C PRO A 118 -16.29 -22.14 -18.61
N ASP A 119 -16.41 -23.29 -17.93
CA ASP A 119 -17.43 -24.31 -18.18
C ASP A 119 -18.78 -24.01 -17.52
N GLY A 120 -18.90 -22.86 -16.85
CA GLY A 120 -20.09 -22.42 -16.14
C GLY A 120 -20.30 -23.08 -14.78
N LYS A 121 -19.39 -23.96 -14.33
CA LYS A 121 -19.50 -24.59 -13.01
C LYS A 121 -18.94 -23.69 -11.93
N GLU A 122 -19.54 -23.76 -10.75
CA GLU A 122 -19.08 -23.00 -9.60
C GLU A 122 -17.72 -23.51 -9.10
N ILE A 123 -16.78 -22.58 -8.94
CA ILE A 123 -15.45 -22.85 -8.40
C ILE A 123 -15.59 -23.09 -6.89
N PRO A 124 -15.06 -24.20 -6.35
CA PRO A 124 -15.25 -24.53 -4.94
C PRO A 124 -14.66 -23.48 -4.01
N ARG A 125 -15.49 -22.95 -3.10
CA ARG A 125 -15.05 -22.07 -2.02
C ARG A 125 -14.51 -22.88 -0.84
N LYS A 126 -13.39 -22.44 -0.27
CA LYS A 126 -12.72 -23.04 0.89
C LYS A 126 -12.43 -21.97 1.93
N LYS A 127 -12.49 -22.34 3.21
CA LYS A 127 -12.01 -21.49 4.29
C LYS A 127 -10.59 -21.90 4.65
N LYS A 128 -9.64 -20.96 4.55
CA LYS A 128 -8.22 -21.19 4.87
C LYS A 128 -7.70 -20.15 5.84
N LYS A 129 -6.74 -20.55 6.66
CA LYS A 129 -6.08 -19.69 7.64
C LYS A 129 -4.71 -19.28 7.11
N PHE A 130 -4.41 -17.98 7.17
CA PHE A 130 -3.15 -17.38 6.70
C PHE A 130 -2.53 -16.54 7.81
N ALA A 131 -1.22 -16.28 7.71
CA ALA A 131 -0.63 -15.17 8.48
C ALA A 131 -1.18 -13.86 7.92
N LEU A 132 -1.47 -12.89 8.78
CA LEU A 132 -2.08 -11.63 8.35
C LEU A 132 -1.20 -10.89 7.34
N GLU A 133 0.12 -10.90 7.55
CA GLU A 133 1.12 -10.27 6.67
C GLU A 133 1.14 -10.83 5.25
N ASP A 134 0.80 -12.11 5.06
CA ASP A 134 0.80 -12.76 3.73
C ASP A 134 -0.38 -12.33 2.86
N VAL A 135 -1.44 -11.76 3.46
CA VAL A 135 -2.72 -11.55 2.78
C VAL A 135 -3.31 -10.15 2.94
N ILE A 136 -2.77 -9.32 3.82
CA ILE A 136 -3.29 -7.97 4.08
C ILE A 136 -3.23 -7.07 2.84
N ASP A 137 -2.20 -7.25 2.00
CA ASP A 137 -2.02 -6.48 0.76
C ASP A 137 -3.19 -6.70 -0.22
N PHE A 138 -3.82 -7.87 -0.23
CA PHE A 138 -5.04 -8.12 -1.04
C PHE A 138 -6.23 -7.25 -0.63
N TYR A 139 -6.23 -6.66 0.56
CA TYR A 139 -7.34 -5.85 1.08
C TYR A 139 -6.98 -4.37 1.25
N ARG A 140 -5.78 -3.95 0.82
CA ARG A 140 -5.29 -2.56 0.98
C ARG A 140 -6.26 -1.51 0.45
N TYR A 141 -6.89 -1.78 -0.69
CA TYR A 141 -7.85 -0.86 -1.34
C TYR A 141 -9.31 -1.29 -1.17
N SER A 142 -9.57 -2.19 -0.22
CA SER A 142 -10.93 -2.60 0.14
C SER A 142 -11.47 -1.68 1.23
N GLY A 143 -12.76 -1.33 1.16
CA GLY A 143 -13.44 -0.72 2.30
C GLY A 143 -13.58 -1.71 3.47
N ASP A 144 -13.73 -1.20 4.69
CA ASP A 144 -13.77 -1.99 5.94
C ASP A 144 -14.76 -3.15 5.91
N ARG A 145 -15.88 -3.00 5.19
CA ARG A 145 -16.91 -4.04 5.05
C ARG A 145 -16.43 -5.28 4.30
N TYR A 146 -15.42 -5.13 3.46
CA TYR A 146 -14.80 -6.23 2.71
C TYR A 146 -13.50 -6.68 3.38
N PHE A 147 -13.06 -6.00 4.44
CA PHE A 147 -11.92 -6.43 5.22
C PHE A 147 -12.30 -7.69 6.03
N PRO A 148 -11.38 -8.66 6.22
CA PRO A 148 -11.70 -9.88 6.93
C PRO A 148 -12.05 -9.63 8.39
N ASP A 149 -13.18 -10.17 8.83
CA ASP A 149 -13.69 -10.03 10.21
C ASP A 149 -13.08 -11.06 11.18
N GLN A 150 -12.56 -12.17 10.66
CA GLN A 150 -12.04 -13.29 11.48
C GLN A 150 -10.53 -13.23 11.70
N ILE A 151 -10.08 -12.15 12.34
CA ILE A 151 -8.68 -11.94 12.69
C ILE A 151 -8.43 -12.40 14.13
N THR A 152 -7.55 -13.38 14.28
CA THR A 152 -6.97 -13.74 15.57
C THR A 152 -5.72 -12.92 15.79
N VAL A 153 -5.85 -11.79 16.49
CA VAL A 153 -4.73 -10.91 16.83
C VAL A 153 -3.94 -11.55 17.97
N ASN A 154 -2.63 -11.69 17.80
CA ASN A 154 -1.74 -12.10 18.86
C ASN A 154 -1.07 -10.86 19.46
N GLU A 155 -1.61 -10.36 20.58
CA GLU A 155 -1.17 -9.13 21.25
C GLU A 155 0.32 -9.16 21.67
N TRP A 156 0.91 -10.34 21.85
CA TRP A 156 2.30 -10.52 22.29
C TRP A 156 3.27 -10.74 21.11
N MET A 157 2.76 -11.15 19.94
CA MET A 157 3.49 -11.36 18.69
C MET A 157 2.61 -10.99 17.48
N PRO A 158 2.48 -9.70 17.11
CA PRO A 158 1.59 -9.27 16.02
C PRO A 158 1.83 -9.96 14.67
N GLY A 159 3.08 -10.31 14.32
CA GLY A 159 3.41 -11.11 13.11
C GLY A 159 2.97 -12.59 13.17
N LYS A 160 2.45 -13.06 14.31
CA LYS A 160 1.74 -14.35 14.42
C LYS A 160 0.22 -14.17 14.41
N SER A 161 -0.26 -12.96 14.15
CA SER A 161 -1.69 -12.74 13.92
C SER A 161 -2.09 -13.48 12.66
N SER A 162 -3.26 -14.07 12.72
CA SER A 162 -3.73 -14.94 11.66
C SER A 162 -5.15 -14.60 11.30
N VAL A 163 -5.49 -14.78 10.03
CA VAL A 163 -6.80 -14.45 9.51
C VAL A 163 -7.37 -15.65 8.79
N SER A 164 -8.67 -15.90 8.98
CA SER A 164 -9.39 -16.94 8.27
C SER A 164 -10.16 -16.34 7.11
N LEU A 165 -9.77 -16.69 5.88
CA LEU A 165 -10.33 -16.14 4.65
C LEU A 165 -11.16 -17.17 3.89
N ASN A 166 -12.16 -16.69 3.17
CA ASN A 166 -12.78 -17.44 2.09
C ASN A 166 -11.91 -17.30 0.85
N VAL A 167 -11.51 -18.44 0.27
CA VAL A 167 -10.69 -18.50 -0.94
C VAL A 167 -11.31 -19.48 -1.92
N TRP A 168 -11.02 -19.33 -3.21
CA TRP A 168 -11.57 -20.19 -4.26
C TRP A 168 -10.51 -21.15 -4.77
N ASP A 169 -10.83 -22.44 -4.82
CA ASP A 169 -9.93 -23.48 -5.32
C ASP A 169 -9.88 -23.45 -6.85
N ILE A 170 -8.85 -22.81 -7.38
CA ILE A 170 -8.61 -22.72 -8.81
C ILE A 170 -7.74 -23.87 -9.32
N GLY A 171 -7.58 -24.97 -8.57
CA GLY A 171 -6.73 -26.10 -8.94
C GLY A 171 -7.22 -26.86 -10.18
N GLU A 172 -8.53 -26.97 -10.38
CA GLU A 172 -9.12 -27.52 -11.62
C GLU A 172 -8.90 -26.60 -12.81
N LEU A 173 -9.16 -25.31 -12.60
CA LEU A 173 -8.92 -24.26 -13.59
C LEU A 173 -7.43 -24.18 -13.97
N SER A 174 -6.54 -24.35 -12.99
CA SER A 174 -5.09 -24.37 -13.17
C SER A 174 -4.62 -25.52 -14.07
N ARG A 175 -5.23 -26.70 -13.89
CA ARG A 175 -4.98 -27.89 -14.72
C ARG A 175 -5.52 -27.73 -16.13
N ALA A 176 -6.72 -27.16 -16.28
CA ALA A 176 -7.36 -26.94 -17.58
C ALA A 176 -6.61 -25.92 -18.44
N LEU A 177 -6.13 -24.82 -17.85
CA LEU A 177 -5.46 -23.73 -18.57
C LEU A 177 -3.94 -23.93 -18.72
N GLY A 178 -3.35 -24.81 -17.91
CA GLY A 178 -1.92 -25.10 -17.86
C GLY A 178 -1.13 -24.06 -17.05
N ARG A 179 -0.35 -24.52 -16.05
CA ARG A 179 0.37 -23.68 -15.07
C ARG A 179 1.20 -22.53 -15.65
N ARG A 180 1.80 -22.68 -16.85
CA ARG A 180 2.59 -21.60 -17.51
C ARG A 180 1.73 -20.46 -18.09
N ARG A 181 0.43 -20.67 -18.28
CA ARG A 181 -0.54 -19.67 -18.79
C ARG A 181 -1.30 -18.97 -17.65
N LEU A 182 -1.16 -19.43 -16.41
CA LEU A 182 -1.91 -18.91 -15.25
C LEU A 182 -1.43 -17.57 -14.68
N GLY A 183 -0.47 -16.88 -15.30
CA GLY A 183 -0.01 -15.57 -14.83
C GLY A 183 -1.10 -14.47 -14.78
N GLY A 184 -2.37 -14.82 -14.97
CA GLY A 184 -3.54 -14.01 -14.72
C GLY A 184 -4.77 -14.54 -15.47
N PHE A 185 -5.96 -14.12 -15.06
CA PHE A 185 -7.24 -14.40 -15.74
C PHE A 185 -8.12 -13.15 -15.79
N LYS A 186 -9.18 -13.21 -16.58
CA LYS A 186 -10.24 -12.20 -16.60
C LYS A 186 -11.36 -12.62 -15.66
N VAL A 187 -11.97 -11.65 -14.99
CA VAL A 187 -13.17 -11.85 -14.18
C VAL A 187 -14.27 -10.95 -14.74
N ARG A 188 -15.32 -11.55 -15.29
CA ARG A 188 -16.49 -10.83 -15.79
C ARG A 188 -17.61 -10.86 -14.75
N LEU A 189 -18.21 -9.72 -14.46
CA LEU A 189 -19.42 -9.63 -13.65
C LEU A 189 -20.63 -10.21 -14.43
N LEU A 190 -21.37 -11.12 -13.83
CA LEU A 190 -22.60 -11.68 -14.39
C LEU A 190 -23.86 -11.12 -13.72
N ASP A 191 -23.85 -11.04 -12.39
CA ASP A 191 -24.97 -10.51 -11.59
C ASP A 191 -24.42 -9.76 -10.38
N TYR A 192 -24.62 -8.43 -10.36
CA TYR A 192 -24.15 -7.56 -9.29
C TYR A 192 -24.87 -7.80 -7.95
N GLU A 193 -26.19 -7.97 -7.99
CA GLU A 193 -27.01 -8.14 -6.79
C GLU A 193 -26.73 -9.48 -6.10
N ARG A 194 -26.35 -10.50 -6.89
CA ARG A 194 -25.97 -11.81 -6.37
C ARG A 194 -24.47 -11.99 -6.16
N GLY A 195 -23.63 -11.06 -6.61
CA GLY A 195 -22.18 -11.18 -6.55
C GLY A 195 -21.65 -12.38 -7.35
N GLU A 196 -22.23 -12.62 -8.54
CA GLU A 196 -21.83 -13.72 -9.42
C GLU A 196 -20.86 -13.24 -10.50
N PHE A 197 -19.73 -13.93 -10.60
CA PHE A 197 -18.66 -13.64 -11.55
C PHE A 197 -18.29 -14.87 -12.38
N ARG A 198 -17.76 -14.66 -13.58
CA ARG A 198 -17.17 -15.69 -14.43
C ARG A 198 -15.67 -15.46 -14.60
N ILE A 199 -14.88 -16.51 -14.38
CA ILE A 199 -13.45 -16.53 -14.69
C ILE A 199 -13.26 -16.97 -16.14
N GLU A 200 -12.52 -16.18 -16.91
CA GLU A 200 -12.20 -16.41 -18.32
C GLU A 200 -10.68 -16.39 -18.54
N GLU A 201 -10.21 -17.05 -19.60
CA GLU A 201 -8.80 -17.01 -19.97
C GLU A 201 -8.32 -15.59 -20.28
N TYR A 202 -7.07 -15.29 -19.93
CA TYR A 202 -6.44 -14.03 -20.33
C TYR A 202 -5.10 -14.28 -21.05
N PRO A 203 -5.13 -14.53 -22.37
CA PRO A 203 -3.94 -14.84 -23.16
C PRO A 203 -2.92 -13.70 -23.15
N ALA A 204 -1.62 -14.04 -23.18
CA ALA A 204 -0.54 -13.05 -23.18
C ALA A 204 -0.51 -12.15 -24.43
N GLY A 205 -1.05 -12.62 -25.57
CA GLY A 205 -1.18 -11.81 -26.78
C GLY A 205 -2.17 -10.65 -26.61
N GLU A 206 -3.34 -10.95 -26.04
CA GLU A 206 -4.38 -9.97 -25.76
C GLU A 206 -3.93 -8.91 -24.73
N ARG A 207 -3.09 -9.30 -23.75
CA ARG A 207 -2.47 -8.36 -22.80
C ARG A 207 -1.62 -7.28 -23.47
N ARG A 208 -0.95 -7.62 -24.59
CA ARG A 208 -0.02 -6.71 -25.27
C ARG A 208 -0.73 -5.80 -26.27
N GLU A 209 -1.69 -6.34 -27.00
CA GLU A 209 -2.37 -5.63 -28.09
C GLU A 209 -3.18 -4.42 -27.60
N ASP A 210 -3.58 -4.41 -26.32
CA ASP A 210 -4.50 -3.41 -25.79
C ASP A 210 -3.84 -2.38 -24.85
N ARG A 211 -2.51 -2.40 -24.73
CA ARG A 211 -1.77 -1.53 -23.81
C ARG A 211 -2.06 -0.04 -24.03
N LEU A 212 -2.18 0.39 -25.29
CA LEU A 212 -2.48 1.79 -25.63
C LEU A 212 -3.91 2.18 -25.26
N ARG A 213 -4.90 1.31 -25.49
CA ARG A 213 -6.29 1.61 -25.15
C ARG A 213 -6.50 1.59 -23.64
N LYS A 214 -5.89 0.64 -22.92
CA LYS A 214 -5.84 0.65 -21.45
C LYS A 214 -5.25 1.94 -20.90
N ARG A 215 -4.13 2.39 -21.45
CA ARG A 215 -3.52 3.67 -21.05
C ARG A 215 -4.46 4.86 -21.33
N ALA A 216 -5.15 4.86 -22.47
CA ALA A 216 -6.15 5.89 -22.78
C ALA A 216 -7.30 5.88 -21.78
N LEU A 217 -7.80 4.69 -21.40
CA LEU A 217 -8.80 4.53 -20.35
C LEU A 217 -8.31 5.08 -19.01
N HIS A 218 -7.09 4.74 -18.59
CA HIS A 218 -6.54 5.21 -17.33
C HIS A 218 -6.42 6.74 -17.30
N VAL A 219 -5.90 7.34 -18.37
CA VAL A 219 -5.77 8.80 -18.48
C VAL A 219 -7.15 9.47 -18.42
N ALA A 220 -8.13 8.96 -19.16
CA ALA A 220 -9.48 9.52 -19.16
C ALA A 220 -10.17 9.35 -17.78
N LEU A 221 -9.97 8.21 -17.14
CA LEU A 221 -10.55 7.91 -15.82
C LEU A 221 -9.96 8.83 -14.75
N GLU A 222 -8.64 9.04 -14.77
CA GLU A 222 -7.95 9.98 -13.87
C GLU A 222 -8.40 11.42 -14.11
N GLU A 223 -8.55 11.86 -15.37
CA GLU A 223 -9.04 13.21 -15.69
C GLU A 223 -10.45 13.45 -15.14
N VAL A 224 -11.35 12.47 -15.29
CA VAL A 224 -12.70 12.52 -14.72
C VAL A 224 -12.64 12.57 -13.19
N LEU A 225 -11.85 11.69 -12.55
CA LEU A 225 -11.70 11.67 -11.10
C LEU A 225 -11.15 13.00 -10.57
N ALA A 226 -10.13 13.56 -11.23
CA ALA A 226 -9.52 14.83 -10.83
C ALA A 226 -10.53 15.99 -10.90
N ARG A 227 -11.39 16.01 -11.91
CA ARG A 227 -12.50 16.96 -11.99
C ARG A 227 -13.51 16.77 -10.86
N LEU A 228 -13.87 15.52 -10.55
CA LEU A 228 -14.84 15.21 -9.49
C LEU A 228 -14.29 15.51 -8.09
N CYS A 229 -12.98 15.38 -7.86
CA CYS A 229 -12.32 15.76 -6.60
C CYS A 229 -12.49 17.24 -6.23
N ALA A 230 -12.87 18.11 -7.15
CA ALA A 230 -13.18 19.51 -6.87
C ALA A 230 -14.55 19.72 -6.21
N GLU A 231 -15.39 18.70 -6.12
CA GLU A 231 -16.71 18.78 -5.51
C GLU A 231 -16.66 18.47 -4.00
N GLU A 232 -17.37 19.26 -3.19
CA GLU A 232 -17.33 19.18 -1.71
C GLU A 232 -17.61 17.77 -1.16
N ASP A 233 -18.55 17.05 -1.79
CA ASP A 233 -19.01 15.74 -1.29
C ASP A 233 -18.29 14.54 -1.94
N PHE A 234 -17.46 14.75 -2.97
CA PHE A 234 -16.78 13.63 -3.64
C PHE A 234 -15.68 13.01 -2.76
N GLY A 235 -15.02 13.83 -1.96
CA GLY A 235 -13.94 13.41 -1.06
C GLY A 235 -14.40 12.50 0.09
N SER A 236 -15.68 12.53 0.47
CA SER A 236 -16.22 11.66 1.54
C SER A 236 -16.66 10.28 1.03
N LEU A 237 -16.64 10.05 -0.29
CA LEU A 237 -17.01 8.77 -0.89
C LEU A 237 -15.83 7.78 -0.82
N GLY A 238 -16.12 6.54 -0.46
CA GLY A 238 -15.14 5.44 -0.57
C GLY A 238 -14.75 5.17 -2.02
N LEU A 239 -13.55 4.59 -2.21
CA LEU A 239 -12.92 4.34 -3.51
C LEU A 239 -13.83 3.63 -4.53
N GLU A 240 -14.66 2.68 -4.09
CA GLU A 240 -15.65 2.00 -4.94
C GLU A 240 -16.61 3.00 -5.60
N LYS A 241 -17.25 3.86 -4.81
CA LYS A 241 -18.25 4.82 -5.29
C LYS A 241 -17.62 5.92 -6.14
N GLN A 242 -16.41 6.34 -5.80
CA GLN A 242 -15.63 7.28 -6.60
C GLN A 242 -15.35 6.72 -8.01
N LEU A 243 -14.95 5.45 -8.10
CA LEU A 243 -14.75 4.79 -9.40
C LEU A 243 -16.05 4.64 -10.19
N LEU A 244 -17.14 4.19 -9.55
CA LEU A 244 -18.44 4.07 -10.24
C LEU A 244 -18.90 5.41 -10.79
N ARG A 245 -18.78 6.47 -10.00
CA ARG A 245 -19.12 7.82 -10.45
C ARG A 245 -18.22 8.26 -11.62
N ALA A 246 -16.93 7.96 -11.58
CA ALA A 246 -16.05 8.26 -12.71
C ALA A 246 -16.40 7.46 -13.98
N PHE A 247 -16.67 6.15 -13.87
CA PHE A 247 -17.13 5.32 -14.99
C PHE A 247 -18.46 5.82 -15.59
N TYR A 248 -19.35 6.35 -14.76
CA TYR A 248 -20.58 6.98 -15.25
C TYR A 248 -20.29 8.18 -16.16
N HIS A 249 -19.32 9.02 -15.82
CA HIS A 249 -18.94 10.21 -16.59
C HIS A 249 -17.99 9.95 -17.76
N LEU A 250 -17.45 8.74 -17.91
CA LEU A 250 -16.62 8.36 -19.05
C LEU A 250 -17.42 8.22 -20.35
N ASP A 251 -16.80 8.56 -21.48
CA ASP A 251 -17.35 8.27 -22.79
C ASP A 251 -17.28 6.76 -23.10
N GLU A 252 -18.34 6.18 -23.66
CA GLU A 252 -18.42 4.75 -23.99
C GLU A 252 -17.35 4.30 -24.98
N THR A 253 -16.88 5.20 -25.85
CA THR A 253 -15.82 4.92 -26.81
C THR A 253 -14.49 4.55 -26.15
N VAL A 254 -14.24 5.06 -24.95
CA VAL A 254 -13.01 4.81 -24.17
C VAL A 254 -13.09 3.49 -23.40
N LEU A 255 -14.30 2.95 -23.19
CA LEU A 255 -14.53 1.67 -22.52
C LEU A 255 -14.25 0.44 -23.41
N ASN A 256 -13.91 0.65 -24.68
CA ASN A 256 -13.53 -0.42 -25.61
C ASN A 256 -12.10 -0.94 -25.34
N VAL A 257 -11.92 -1.56 -24.17
CA VAL A 257 -10.69 -2.22 -23.75
C VAL A 257 -10.96 -3.68 -23.40
N SER A 258 -9.94 -4.50 -23.52
CA SER A 258 -9.92 -5.93 -23.22
C SER A 258 -10.11 -6.26 -21.74
N SER A 259 -9.69 -5.37 -20.84
CA SER A 259 -9.86 -5.49 -19.39
C SER A 259 -9.45 -4.23 -18.63
N PHE A 260 -9.94 -4.11 -17.38
CA PHE A 260 -9.51 -3.10 -16.40
C PHE A 260 -8.85 -3.76 -15.19
N SER A 261 -7.82 -3.13 -14.62
CA SER A 261 -7.21 -3.57 -13.37
C SER A 261 -7.05 -2.37 -12.46
N LEU A 262 -7.58 -2.46 -11.24
CA LEU A 262 -7.44 -1.40 -10.26
C LEU A 262 -5.96 -1.13 -9.94
N LEU A 263 -5.14 -2.17 -9.79
CA LEU A 263 -3.71 -2.00 -9.50
C LEU A 263 -2.97 -1.36 -10.69
N GLU A 264 -3.18 -1.84 -11.92
CA GLU A 264 -2.56 -1.20 -13.10
C GLU A 264 -3.01 0.27 -13.25
N PHE A 265 -4.23 0.60 -12.83
CA PHE A 265 -4.75 1.96 -12.83
C PHE A 265 -4.08 2.81 -11.75
N LEU A 266 -4.02 2.33 -10.51
CA LEU A 266 -3.35 2.99 -9.39
C LEU A 266 -1.88 3.29 -9.69
N ASP A 267 -1.15 2.31 -10.23
CA ASP A 267 0.25 2.45 -10.64
C ASP A 267 0.44 3.46 -11.79
N SER A 268 -0.64 3.81 -12.50
CA SER A 268 -0.60 4.74 -13.63
C SER A 268 -1.01 6.17 -13.31
N LEU A 269 -1.49 6.42 -12.08
CA LEU A 269 -1.89 7.75 -11.64
C LEU A 269 -0.70 8.71 -11.62
N LYS A 270 -1.00 9.99 -11.83
CA LYS A 270 -0.03 11.09 -11.86
C LYS A 270 -0.46 12.28 -11.02
N ASN A 271 -1.76 12.59 -11.06
CA ASN A 271 -2.37 13.75 -10.43
C ASN A 271 -3.21 13.37 -9.21
N LEU A 272 -3.49 12.08 -9.02
CA LEU A 272 -4.24 11.55 -7.89
C LEU A 272 -3.43 10.48 -7.16
N THR A 273 -3.76 10.23 -5.89
CA THR A 273 -3.28 9.07 -5.13
C THR A 273 -4.44 8.41 -4.41
N ALA A 274 -4.30 7.11 -4.10
CA ALA A 274 -5.24 6.42 -3.21
C ALA A 274 -4.68 6.43 -1.79
N ALA A 275 -5.36 7.13 -0.89
CA ALA A 275 -4.98 7.24 0.51
C ALA A 275 -6.05 6.58 1.42
N SER A 276 -5.59 5.97 2.51
CA SER A 276 -6.46 5.44 3.56
C SER A 276 -6.74 6.54 4.58
N PHE A 277 -8.01 6.73 4.94
CA PHE A 277 -8.42 7.68 5.96
C PHE A 277 -9.00 6.94 7.15
N GLU A 278 -8.70 7.41 8.36
CA GLU A 278 -8.86 6.68 9.63
C GLU A 278 -10.27 6.14 9.89
N ASP A 279 -11.32 6.74 9.28
CA ASP A 279 -12.72 6.40 9.56
C ASP A 279 -13.57 5.95 8.34
N GLU A 280 -13.03 5.96 7.11
CA GLU A 280 -13.86 5.81 5.89
C GLU A 280 -13.24 4.91 4.79
N GLY A 281 -12.13 4.24 5.08
CA GLY A 281 -11.44 3.37 4.13
C GLY A 281 -10.64 4.14 3.06
N PRO A 282 -10.20 3.45 1.98
CA PRO A 282 -9.41 4.07 0.93
C PRO A 282 -10.28 4.98 0.04
N ARG A 283 -9.70 6.09 -0.42
CA ARG A 283 -10.29 7.02 -1.40
C ARG A 283 -9.22 7.67 -2.28
N PHE A 284 -9.62 8.10 -3.48
CA PHE A 284 -8.81 8.98 -4.31
C PHE A 284 -8.82 10.38 -3.73
N ALA A 285 -7.62 10.94 -3.62
CA ALA A 285 -7.39 12.34 -3.31
C ALA A 285 -6.49 12.93 -4.39
N PRO A 286 -6.54 14.27 -4.61
CA PRO A 286 -5.48 14.95 -5.33
C PRO A 286 -4.13 14.48 -4.79
N ALA A 287 -3.26 14.04 -5.70
CA ALA A 287 -1.85 13.93 -5.38
C ALA A 287 -1.48 15.33 -4.91
N GLU A 288 -1.04 15.45 -3.66
CA GLU A 288 -0.63 16.74 -3.13
C GLU A 288 0.32 17.35 -4.17
N ALA A 289 0.01 18.57 -4.66
CA ALA A 289 1.02 19.33 -5.38
C ALA A 289 2.28 19.28 -4.51
N PRO A 290 3.48 19.06 -5.06
CA PRO A 290 4.69 19.03 -4.24
C PRO A 290 4.78 20.35 -3.44
N GLY A 291 4.35 20.31 -2.19
CA GLY A 291 3.85 21.48 -1.47
C GLY A 291 2.82 21.04 -0.41
N ALA A 292 3.20 20.51 0.74
CA ALA A 292 4.51 20.47 1.35
C ALA A 292 4.82 19.02 1.70
N ALA A 293 5.86 18.47 1.07
CA ALA A 293 6.62 17.46 1.77
C ALA A 293 6.91 18.05 3.17
N PRO A 294 6.69 17.32 4.28
CA PRO A 294 7.24 17.74 5.56
C PRO A 294 8.78 17.88 5.49
N PHE A 295 9.39 17.47 4.38
CA PHE A 295 10.78 17.64 4.03
C PHE A 295 10.89 18.18 2.59
N ALA A 296 11.07 19.49 2.45
CA ALA A 296 11.72 20.01 1.25
C ALA A 296 13.12 19.39 1.20
N TRP A 297 13.31 18.37 0.36
CA TRP A 297 14.63 17.80 0.10
C TRP A 297 15.38 18.75 -0.82
N GLU A 298 15.99 19.77 -0.22
CA GLU A 298 17.06 20.47 -0.90
C GLU A 298 18.18 19.45 -1.15
N PRO A 299 18.62 19.23 -2.40
CA PRO A 299 19.85 18.49 -2.62
C PRO A 299 20.94 19.28 -1.89
N VAL A 300 21.44 18.72 -0.78
CA VAL A 300 22.60 19.26 -0.10
C VAL A 300 23.81 18.94 -0.99
N SER A 301 23.94 19.66 -2.11
CA SER A 301 25.20 19.80 -2.81
C SER A 301 26.06 20.75 -1.99
N GLN A 302 26.38 20.37 -0.74
CA GLN A 302 27.44 21.04 -0.01
C GLN A 302 28.75 20.62 -0.66
N THR A 303 29.34 21.56 -1.39
CA THR A 303 30.75 21.45 -1.75
C THR A 303 31.54 21.40 -0.44
N PRO A 304 32.25 20.30 -0.13
CA PRO A 304 32.93 20.16 1.16
C PRO A 304 33.87 21.34 1.41
N THR A 305 33.77 21.98 2.59
CA THR A 305 34.51 23.21 2.93
C THR A 305 35.79 22.96 3.71
N GLY A 306 36.00 21.73 4.20
CA GLY A 306 37.17 21.33 4.98
C GLY A 306 36.98 21.51 6.50
N ARG A 307 35.74 21.46 7.02
CA ARG A 307 35.45 21.58 8.46
C ARG A 307 36.20 20.51 9.24
N ASN A 308 36.78 20.87 10.39
CA ASN A 308 37.69 20.00 11.15
C ASN A 308 37.56 20.12 12.68
N GLY A 309 36.44 20.66 13.16
CA GLY A 309 36.16 20.90 14.59
C GLY A 309 35.79 19.61 15.33
N SER A 310 34.52 19.22 15.24
CA SER A 310 33.96 18.00 15.83
C SER A 310 33.96 16.82 14.84
N LEU A 311 33.64 15.61 15.31
CA LEU A 311 33.48 14.46 14.41
C LEU A 311 32.22 14.61 13.55
N ASP A 312 31.14 15.15 14.11
CA ASP A 312 29.92 15.48 13.36
C ASP A 312 30.19 16.52 12.28
N ASP A 313 30.93 17.58 12.59
CA ASP A 313 31.27 18.65 11.62
C ASP A 313 32.01 18.07 10.40
N ILE A 314 32.88 17.08 10.64
CA ILE A 314 33.66 16.43 9.60
C ILE A 314 32.79 15.45 8.79
N LEU A 315 31.95 14.67 9.46
CA LEU A 315 31.08 13.69 8.80
C LEU A 315 30.03 14.39 7.92
N GLU A 316 29.44 15.47 8.42
CA GLU A 316 28.49 16.31 7.69
C GLU A 316 29.17 16.99 6.49
N ASP A 317 30.33 17.64 6.68
CA ASP A 317 31.03 18.37 5.61
C ASP A 317 31.49 17.46 4.46
N ILE A 318 31.74 16.18 4.74
CA ILE A 318 32.14 15.18 3.74
C ILE A 318 30.91 14.47 3.12
N GLY A 319 29.71 14.72 3.65
CA GLY A 319 28.46 14.12 3.16
C GLY A 319 28.35 12.62 3.48
N PHE A 320 28.75 12.20 4.68
CA PHE A 320 28.47 10.85 5.15
C PHE A 320 27.00 10.70 5.57
N PRO A 321 26.35 9.55 5.30
CA PRO A 321 24.94 9.32 5.63
C PRO A 321 24.73 8.97 7.11
N PHE A 322 25.64 9.35 7.99
CA PHE A 322 25.58 9.06 9.42
C PHE A 322 26.29 10.11 10.27
N ASN A 323 25.79 10.31 11.49
CA ASN A 323 26.39 11.20 12.49
C ASN A 323 27.40 10.46 13.40
N ALA A 324 28.06 11.17 14.30
CA ALA A 324 29.09 10.64 15.18
C ALA A 324 28.56 9.57 16.15
N ALA A 325 27.33 9.72 16.65
CA ALA A 325 26.72 8.77 17.57
C ALA A 325 26.34 7.46 16.86
N GLU A 326 25.77 7.56 15.66
CA GLU A 326 25.52 6.40 14.79
C GLU A 326 26.83 5.69 14.44
N PHE A 327 27.88 6.46 14.08
CA PHE A 327 29.19 5.92 13.77
C PHE A 327 29.82 5.18 14.95
N ALA A 328 29.71 5.73 16.16
CA ALA A 328 30.16 5.08 17.39
C ALA A 328 29.39 3.78 17.69
N ALA A 329 28.06 3.78 17.50
CA ALA A 329 27.23 2.57 17.67
C ALA A 329 27.60 1.46 16.66
N ILE A 330 27.87 1.83 15.41
CA ILE A 330 28.36 0.90 14.37
C ILE A 330 29.73 0.34 14.76
N LEU A 331 30.68 1.19 15.17
CA LEU A 331 31.99 0.73 15.63
C LEU A 331 31.87 -0.21 16.84
N ASN A 332 30.99 0.11 17.79
CA ASN A 332 30.73 -0.75 18.95
C ASN A 332 30.21 -2.15 18.58
N ALA A 333 29.34 -2.24 17.56
CA ALA A 333 28.86 -3.53 17.07
C ALA A 333 29.95 -4.29 16.30
N THR A 334 30.72 -3.60 15.46
CA THR A 334 31.75 -4.24 14.61
C THR A 334 32.97 -4.72 15.37
N LEU A 335 33.33 -4.10 16.50
CA LEU A 335 34.47 -4.51 17.32
C LEU A 335 34.23 -5.80 18.13
N ASP A 336 32.96 -6.20 18.29
CA ASP A 336 32.54 -7.34 19.12
C ASP A 336 31.83 -8.45 18.36
N SER A 337 31.43 -8.19 17.12
CA SER A 337 30.66 -9.15 16.33
C SER A 337 31.57 -10.05 15.50
N GLU A 338 31.32 -11.36 15.54
CA GLU A 338 31.90 -12.30 14.57
C GLU A 338 31.30 -12.14 13.17
N ARG A 339 30.13 -11.49 13.08
CA ARG A 339 29.38 -11.28 11.83
C ARG A 339 29.97 -10.16 10.97
N TYR A 340 30.48 -9.10 11.60
CA TYR A 340 31.01 -7.94 10.90
C TYR A 340 32.54 -7.93 10.94
N LYS A 341 33.17 -7.92 9.77
CA LYS A 341 34.61 -7.62 9.67
C LYS A 341 34.79 -6.10 9.72
N THR A 342 35.56 -5.59 10.67
CA THR A 342 35.81 -4.14 10.83
C THR A 342 36.29 -3.49 9.54
N ALA A 343 37.23 -4.14 8.83
CA ALA A 343 37.73 -3.66 7.55
C ALA A 343 36.62 -3.53 6.49
N ALA A 344 35.83 -4.59 6.28
CA ALA A 344 34.73 -4.58 5.31
C ALA A 344 33.63 -3.56 5.67
N THR A 345 33.38 -3.34 6.97
CA THR A 345 32.40 -2.34 7.41
C THR A 345 32.90 -0.93 7.15
N LEU A 346 34.18 -0.65 7.44
CA LEU A 346 34.79 0.63 7.08
C LEU A 346 34.77 0.83 5.55
N ASP A 347 35.11 -0.18 4.76
CA ASP A 347 35.06 -0.08 3.29
C ASP A 347 33.66 0.27 2.77
N LEU A 348 32.62 -0.31 3.34
CA LEU A 348 31.22 0.01 3.03
C LEU A 348 30.86 1.46 3.40
N LEU A 349 31.20 1.89 4.63
CA LEU A 349 30.92 3.23 5.11
C LEU A 349 31.64 4.30 4.28
N PHE A 350 32.91 4.07 3.95
CA PHE A 350 33.76 4.99 3.18
C PHE A 350 33.67 4.80 1.66
N GLY A 351 32.91 3.81 1.17
CA GLY A 351 32.67 3.54 -0.25
C GLY A 351 33.94 3.18 -1.03
N GLY A 352 34.95 2.59 -0.37
CA GLY A 352 36.25 2.25 -0.96
C GLY A 352 37.11 3.44 -1.43
N LYS A 353 36.58 4.68 -1.40
CA LYS A 353 37.28 5.90 -1.80
C LYS A 353 37.86 6.57 -0.56
N ASN A 354 39.13 6.28 -0.28
CA ASN A 354 39.93 6.90 0.80
C ASN A 354 40.14 8.43 0.67
N ASP A 355 39.43 9.13 -0.22
CA ASP A 355 39.75 10.50 -0.67
C ASP A 355 38.50 11.39 -0.85
N ARG A 356 37.54 11.32 0.07
CA ARG A 356 36.47 12.34 0.19
C ARG A 356 36.88 13.56 1.03
N PHE A 357 38.10 13.57 1.59
CA PHE A 357 38.62 14.69 2.37
C PHE A 357 39.11 15.82 1.45
N VAL A 358 38.76 17.06 1.77
CA VAL A 358 39.19 18.24 0.98
C VAL A 358 40.69 18.48 1.09
N ASN A 359 41.26 18.25 2.28
CA ASN A 359 42.64 18.54 2.57
C ASN A 359 43.23 17.64 3.67
N GLN A 360 44.55 17.60 3.74
CA GLN A 360 45.29 16.80 4.72
C GLN A 360 44.98 17.19 6.18
N ARG A 361 44.58 18.45 6.45
CA ARG A 361 44.24 18.91 7.81
C ARG A 361 42.94 18.28 8.29
N GLN A 362 41.91 18.26 7.46
CA GLN A 362 40.63 17.60 7.73
C GLN A 362 40.83 16.10 7.94
N ARG A 363 41.61 15.46 7.06
CA ARG A 363 41.99 14.03 7.19
C ARG A 363 42.70 13.73 8.52
N ASN A 364 43.71 14.53 8.88
CA ASN A 364 44.43 14.36 10.14
C ASN A 364 43.53 14.58 11.37
N ALA A 365 42.63 15.56 11.30
CA ALA A 365 41.65 15.82 12.35
C ALA A 365 40.69 14.64 12.54
N PHE A 366 40.17 14.08 11.44
CA PHE A 366 39.33 12.89 11.44
C PHE A 366 40.03 11.70 12.12
N TYR A 367 41.22 11.31 11.66
CA TYR A 367 41.93 10.16 12.23
C TYR A 367 42.31 10.36 13.70
N ARG A 368 42.60 11.60 14.12
CA ARG A 368 42.83 11.94 15.53
C ARG A 368 41.57 11.73 16.37
N LEU A 369 40.40 12.14 15.89
CA LEU A 369 39.12 11.96 16.57
C LEU A 369 38.67 10.50 16.57
N LEU A 370 38.83 9.79 15.45
CA LEU A 370 38.59 8.35 15.34
C LEU A 370 39.45 7.57 16.35
N ARG A 371 40.74 7.91 16.49
CA ARG A 371 41.62 7.27 17.47
C ARG A 371 41.13 7.47 18.91
N LYS A 372 40.65 8.68 19.24
CA LYS A 372 40.06 8.96 20.56
C LYS A 372 38.80 8.13 20.80
N LEU A 373 37.92 8.05 19.80
CA LEU A 373 36.70 7.25 19.86
C LEU A 373 37.02 5.75 20.04
N LEU A 374 37.92 5.18 19.24
CA LEU A 374 38.33 3.78 19.36
C LEU A 374 38.94 3.46 20.72
N LEU A 375 39.75 4.37 21.28
CA LEU A 375 40.28 4.21 22.64
C LEU A 375 39.16 4.21 23.68
N LYS A 376 38.20 5.14 23.59
CA LYS A 376 37.00 5.17 24.46
C LYS A 376 36.26 3.82 24.40
N LEU A 377 35.92 3.35 23.20
CA LEU A 377 35.20 2.09 23.01
C LEU A 377 35.99 0.88 23.53
N TYR A 378 37.30 0.86 23.35
CA TYR A 378 38.17 -0.20 23.87
C TYR A 378 38.20 -0.24 25.40
N TYR A 379 38.18 0.92 26.07
CA TYR A 379 38.10 0.97 27.54
C TYR A 379 36.71 0.57 28.04
N GLU A 380 35.63 1.02 27.40
CA GLU A 380 34.26 0.63 27.73
C GLU A 380 33.99 -0.88 27.54
N LYS A 381 34.70 -1.53 26.61
CA LYS A 381 34.60 -2.98 26.38
C LYS A 381 34.99 -3.82 27.61
N LYS A 382 35.75 -3.27 28.56
CA LYS A 382 36.10 -3.99 29.80
C LYS A 382 34.89 -4.22 30.71
N ASP A 383 33.83 -3.44 30.54
CA ASP A 383 32.59 -3.59 31.27
C ASP A 383 31.64 -4.54 30.52
N ASN A 384 31.09 -5.53 31.24
CA ASN A 384 30.23 -6.57 30.66
C ASN A 384 28.86 -5.99 30.27
N GLU A 385 28.63 -5.85 28.97
CA GLU A 385 27.32 -5.49 28.44
C GLU A 385 26.32 -6.67 28.50
N SER A 386 25.04 -6.36 28.69
CA SER A 386 23.97 -7.35 28.56
C SER A 386 23.87 -7.88 27.12
N ARG A 387 23.83 -9.21 26.98
CA ARG A 387 23.62 -9.88 25.68
C ARG A 387 22.40 -9.37 24.92
N LEU A 388 21.34 -8.97 25.64
CA LEU A 388 20.13 -8.42 25.04
C LEU A 388 20.40 -7.06 24.36
N VAL A 389 21.14 -6.18 25.04
CA VAL A 389 21.47 -4.84 24.52
C VAL A 389 22.41 -4.97 23.32
N ALA A 390 23.39 -5.89 23.40
CA ALA A 390 24.28 -6.20 22.28
C ALA A 390 23.51 -6.71 21.04
N ASP A 391 22.56 -7.65 21.20
CA ASP A 391 21.73 -8.17 20.10
C ASP A 391 20.84 -7.08 19.47
N LEU A 392 20.25 -6.20 20.28
CA LEU A 392 19.45 -5.08 19.77
C LEU A 392 20.30 -4.06 19.02
N ARG A 393 21.49 -3.72 19.54
CA ARG A 393 22.45 -2.86 18.83
C ARG A 393 22.85 -3.49 17.50
N GLU A 394 23.17 -4.78 17.48
CA GLU A 394 23.57 -5.47 16.24
C GLU A 394 22.45 -5.42 15.19
N LYS A 395 21.20 -5.62 15.59
CA LYS A 395 20.04 -5.52 14.70
C LYS A 395 19.83 -4.10 14.18
N ALA A 396 19.92 -3.08 15.04
CA ALA A 396 19.82 -1.68 14.61
C ALA A 396 20.95 -1.30 13.63
N VAL A 397 22.19 -1.75 13.89
CA VAL A 397 23.33 -1.58 12.98
C VAL A 397 23.11 -2.31 11.67
N THR A 398 22.50 -3.51 11.69
CA THR A 398 22.13 -4.24 10.46
C THR A 398 21.22 -3.40 9.56
N VAL A 399 20.28 -2.65 10.15
CA VAL A 399 19.38 -1.77 9.40
C VAL A 399 20.15 -0.63 8.73
N LYS A 400 20.97 0.10 9.50
CA LYS A 400 21.74 1.23 8.97
C LYS A 400 22.73 0.80 7.90
N LEU A 401 23.47 -0.29 8.12
CA LEU A 401 24.40 -0.82 7.12
C LEU A 401 23.66 -1.29 5.87
N GLY A 402 22.47 -1.88 6.02
CA GLY A 402 21.64 -2.26 4.88
C GLY A 402 21.15 -1.08 4.05
N LEU A 403 20.78 0.03 4.69
CA LEU A 403 20.47 1.27 3.97
C LEU A 403 21.69 1.82 3.23
N ILE A 404 22.85 1.83 3.87
CA ILE A 404 24.09 2.31 3.24
C ILE A 404 24.43 1.43 2.03
N GLU A 405 24.28 0.11 2.11
CA GLU A 405 24.48 -0.79 0.96
C GLU A 405 23.54 -0.46 -0.20
N ILE A 406 22.27 -0.17 0.08
CA ILE A 406 21.29 0.24 -0.94
C ILE A 406 21.71 1.55 -1.59
N LEU A 407 22.06 2.56 -0.80
CA LEU A 407 22.52 3.86 -1.31
C LEU A 407 23.80 3.71 -2.14
N ARG A 408 24.74 2.87 -1.72
CA ARG A 408 25.95 2.55 -2.49
C ARG A 408 25.64 1.84 -3.80
N PHE A 409 24.70 0.90 -3.79
CA PHE A 409 24.26 0.22 -5.00
C PHE A 409 23.66 1.21 -6.01
N LEU A 410 22.84 2.15 -5.56
CA LEU A 410 22.28 3.21 -6.39
C LEU A 410 23.39 4.14 -6.93
N GLU A 411 24.33 4.56 -6.07
CA GLU A 411 25.51 5.33 -6.49
C GLU A 411 26.32 4.59 -7.57
N THR A 412 26.51 3.27 -7.47
CA THR A 412 27.27 2.51 -8.48
C THR A 412 26.57 2.38 -9.84
N ARG A 413 25.27 2.66 -9.89
CA ARG A 413 24.45 2.62 -11.12
C ARG A 413 24.09 4.02 -11.63
N ASP A 414 24.70 5.08 -11.07
CA ASP A 414 24.40 6.48 -11.37
C ASP A 414 22.92 6.85 -11.21
N ILE A 415 22.20 6.15 -10.30
CA ILE A 415 20.80 6.44 -9.96
C ILE A 415 20.79 7.41 -8.78
N ILE A 416 20.18 8.59 -8.96
CA ILE A 416 20.03 9.55 -7.85
C ILE A 416 18.72 9.30 -7.10
N LEU A 417 18.64 9.74 -5.84
CA LEU A 417 17.43 9.56 -5.04
C LEU A 417 16.17 10.15 -5.70
N ALA A 418 16.31 11.26 -6.46
CA ALA A 418 15.20 11.86 -7.19
C ALA A 418 14.63 10.98 -8.32
N ASP A 419 15.37 9.95 -8.76
CA ASP A 419 14.91 8.99 -9.77
C ASP A 419 14.10 7.84 -9.16
N LEU A 420 14.09 7.72 -7.83
CA LEU A 420 13.37 6.65 -7.14
C LEU A 420 11.88 6.97 -6.99
N PRO A 421 11.01 5.94 -7.04
CA PRO A 421 9.61 6.09 -6.66
C PRO A 421 9.47 6.65 -5.24
N ALA A 422 8.44 7.47 -5.01
CA ALA A 422 8.17 8.09 -3.72
C ALA A 422 8.05 7.06 -2.59
N GLU A 423 7.45 5.89 -2.87
CA GLU A 423 7.27 4.83 -1.89
C GLU A 423 8.61 4.21 -1.44
N VAL A 424 9.60 4.16 -2.34
CA VAL A 424 10.95 3.68 -2.02
C VAL A 424 11.69 4.73 -1.21
N LEU A 425 11.51 6.01 -1.54
CA LEU A 425 12.08 7.12 -0.78
C LEU A 425 11.51 7.19 0.64
N ASP A 426 10.20 7.08 0.80
CA ASP A 426 9.54 7.09 2.10
C ASP A 426 10.05 5.93 2.97
N GLN A 427 10.21 4.74 2.40
CA GLN A 427 10.79 3.60 3.11
C GLN A 427 12.24 3.85 3.53
N ILE A 428 13.08 4.44 2.67
CA ILE A 428 14.45 4.82 3.01
C ILE A 428 14.45 5.82 4.17
N VAL A 429 13.58 6.84 4.11
CA VAL A 429 13.48 7.90 5.11
C VAL A 429 12.99 7.36 6.45
N ASP A 430 11.99 6.49 6.47
CA ASP A 430 11.46 5.90 7.70
C ASP A 430 12.50 5.00 8.38
N LEU A 431 13.22 4.20 7.60
CA LEU A 431 14.29 3.36 8.12
C LEU A 431 15.48 4.21 8.61
N ASP A 432 15.83 5.28 7.92
CA ASP A 432 16.92 6.19 8.33
C ASP A 432 16.55 6.96 9.60
N ARG A 433 15.32 7.48 9.68
CA ARG A 433 14.77 8.13 10.89
C ARG A 433 14.78 7.18 12.08
N PHE A 434 14.38 5.93 11.87
CA PHE A 434 14.48 4.90 12.90
C PHE A 434 15.93 4.72 13.39
N CYS A 435 16.89 4.63 12.46
CA CYS A 435 18.30 4.50 12.83
C CYS A 435 18.83 5.73 13.58
N ALA A 436 18.49 6.93 13.12
CA ALA A 436 18.89 8.19 13.74
C ALA A 436 18.36 8.33 15.16
N GLU A 437 17.17 7.80 15.46
CA GLU A 437 16.60 7.82 16.81
C GLU A 437 17.20 6.73 17.72
N ILE A 438 17.45 5.53 17.17
CA ILE A 438 17.77 4.34 17.97
C ILE A 438 19.28 4.14 18.18
N LEU A 439 20.11 4.35 17.17
CA LEU A 439 21.55 4.10 17.28
C LEU A 439 22.24 4.96 18.34
N PRO A 440 21.91 6.26 18.54
CA PRO A 440 22.52 7.05 19.60
C PRO A 440 22.25 6.48 21.00
N LYS A 441 21.12 5.79 21.21
CA LYS A 441 20.80 5.12 22.47
C LYS A 441 21.73 3.93 22.76
N PHE A 442 22.49 3.48 21.77
CA PHE A 442 23.50 2.42 21.87
C PHE A 442 24.95 2.92 21.75
N GLU A 443 25.18 4.23 21.81
CA GLU A 443 26.52 4.83 21.66
C GLU A 443 27.49 4.38 22.76
N SER A 444 27.05 4.37 24.03
CA SER A 444 27.90 4.05 25.18
C SER A 444 27.45 2.78 25.88
N ARG A 445 28.41 1.93 26.26
CA ARG A 445 28.12 0.71 27.05
C ARG A 445 27.84 1.02 28.51
N ASN A 446 28.35 2.15 28.99
CA ASN A 446 28.28 2.53 30.40
C ASN A 446 26.94 3.19 30.76
N ALA A 447 26.12 3.51 29.76
CA ALA A 447 24.78 4.07 29.92
C ALA A 447 23.78 3.27 29.07
N PRO A 448 23.46 2.01 29.46
CA PRO A 448 22.53 1.19 28.72
C PRO A 448 21.11 1.82 28.73
N PRO A 449 20.30 1.61 27.68
CA PRO A 449 18.93 2.12 27.65
C PRO A 449 18.07 1.52 28.77
N GLU A 450 17.10 2.29 29.24
CA GLU A 450 16.12 1.81 30.22
C GLU A 450 15.29 0.64 29.67
N LEU A 451 14.75 -0.20 30.56
CA LEU A 451 13.97 -1.39 30.20
C LEU A 451 12.78 -1.10 29.28
N LYS A 452 12.12 0.05 29.46
CA LYS A 452 11.03 0.51 28.58
C LYS A 452 11.56 0.72 27.15
N THR A 453 12.63 1.48 27.02
CA THR A 453 13.31 1.74 25.75
C THR A 453 13.80 0.46 25.08
N ILE A 454 14.35 -0.49 25.83
CA ILE A 454 14.74 -1.82 25.33
C ILE A 454 13.54 -2.58 24.75
N ARG A 455 12.39 -2.55 25.45
CA ARG A 455 11.16 -3.20 24.98
C ARG A 455 10.64 -2.56 23.69
N ASP A 456 10.65 -1.23 23.63
CA ASP A 456 10.15 -0.47 22.48
C ASP A 456 11.05 -0.70 21.25
N ILE A 457 12.37 -0.65 21.42
CA ILE A 457 13.34 -0.97 20.35
C ILE A 457 13.15 -2.41 19.85
N ARG A 458 12.97 -3.37 20.77
CA ARG A 458 12.75 -4.76 20.41
C ARG A 458 11.46 -4.97 19.60
N LEU A 459 10.40 -4.20 19.90
CA LEU A 459 9.16 -4.25 19.13
C LEU A 459 9.34 -3.59 17.76
N ALA A 460 9.92 -2.39 17.71
CA ALA A 460 10.17 -1.68 16.46
C ALA A 460 11.03 -2.51 15.48
N LEU A 461 12.12 -3.11 15.95
CA LEU A 461 12.99 -3.96 15.12
C LEU A 461 12.28 -5.17 14.48
N LYS A 462 11.16 -5.64 15.04
CA LYS A 462 10.37 -6.72 14.41
C LYS A 462 9.68 -6.28 13.14
N PHE A 463 9.34 -4.99 13.01
CA PHE A 463 8.71 -4.41 11.82
C PHE A 463 9.75 -3.85 10.86
N ILE A 464 10.80 -3.22 11.39
CA ILE A 464 11.85 -2.56 10.61
C ILE A 464 12.71 -3.56 9.82
N LEU A 465 13.07 -4.72 10.40
CA LEU A 465 13.92 -5.70 9.72
C LEU A 465 13.26 -6.33 8.47
N PRO A 466 11.98 -6.74 8.50
CA PRO A 466 11.25 -7.13 7.29
C PRO A 466 11.16 -6.01 6.25
N ASN A 467 10.90 -4.77 6.68
CA ASN A 467 10.82 -3.61 5.78
C ASN A 467 12.14 -3.37 5.04
N LEU A 468 13.28 -3.48 5.74
CA LEU A 468 14.60 -3.42 5.11
C LEU A 468 14.81 -4.54 4.07
N ALA A 469 14.35 -5.76 4.36
CA ALA A 469 14.47 -6.88 3.43
C ALA A 469 13.64 -6.65 2.16
N ARG A 470 12.41 -6.16 2.31
CA ARG A 470 11.54 -5.77 1.19
C ARG A 470 12.14 -4.64 0.37
N LEU A 471 12.65 -3.59 1.03
CA LEU A 471 13.31 -2.47 0.34
C LEU A 471 14.53 -2.93 -0.45
N ARG A 472 15.34 -3.85 0.09
CA ARG A 472 16.46 -4.46 -0.63
C ARG A 472 15.98 -5.22 -1.87
N GLU A 473 14.91 -6.00 -1.77
CA GLU A 473 14.36 -6.73 -2.92
C GLU A 473 13.81 -5.75 -3.96
N ASP A 474 13.07 -4.72 -3.56
CA ASP A 474 12.52 -3.72 -4.46
C ASP A 474 13.64 -2.96 -5.20
N VAL A 475 14.70 -2.54 -4.50
CA VAL A 475 15.83 -1.84 -5.15
C VAL A 475 16.68 -2.81 -5.99
N TYR A 476 17.08 -3.95 -5.46
CA TYR A 476 18.01 -4.85 -6.16
C TYR A 476 17.34 -5.63 -7.30
N CYS A 477 16.06 -5.96 -7.23
CA CYS A 477 15.36 -6.74 -8.25
C CYS A 477 14.58 -5.87 -9.25
N ARG A 478 14.08 -4.69 -8.86
CA ARG A 478 13.30 -3.83 -9.78
C ARG A 478 14.14 -2.77 -10.48
N LEU A 479 15.19 -2.26 -9.83
CA LEU A 479 16.16 -1.32 -10.43
C LEU A 479 17.44 -2.04 -10.89
N GLY A 480 17.61 -3.29 -10.46
CA GLY A 480 18.60 -4.21 -10.99
C GLY A 480 18.24 -4.69 -12.39
N VAL A 481 18.44 -3.83 -13.39
CA VAL A 481 18.53 -4.26 -14.79
C VAL A 481 19.67 -5.28 -14.90
N ASP A 482 19.37 -6.43 -15.49
CA ASP A 482 20.34 -7.36 -16.10
C ASP A 482 21.16 -6.64 -17.18
#